data_AF-A0A948HS72-F1
#
_entry.id   AF-A0A948HS72-F1
#
_cell.length_a   1.000
_cell.length_b   1.000
_cell.length_c   1.000
_cell.angle_alpha   90.00
_cell.angle_beta   90.00
_cell.angle_gamma   90.00
#
_symmetry.space_group_name_H-M   'P 1'
#
loop_
_entity.id
_entity.type
_entity.pdbx_description
1 polymer ?
#
loop_
_entity_poly.entity_id
_entity_poly.type
_entity_poly.pdbx_seq_one_letter_code
_entity_poly.pdbx_strand_id
1 'polypeptide(L)'
;MIPDKNYHEDLNVDLNHLEDEWARQPHLYFQYAELAAQAQRDRDLAKENIDFVKSQQDKAIRTDPAKFGIIKITEAAVDAAIVQTQEYKVASTCLIEANYRLNLIQSMVRSLDHKKKALEISAQLWIGDYWSTPKEPITWDGQPKSLRKVSQDDATIKQRESLQRHRRK
;
A
#
# COMPACT_ATOMS: atom_id res chain seq x y z
N MET A 1 0.18 19.88 11.00
CA MET A 1 -0.73 18.98 11.75
C MET A 1 -1.28 17.98 10.75
N ILE A 2 -0.94 16.70 10.89
CA ILE A 2 -1.58 15.64 10.10
C ILE A 2 -3.04 15.62 10.59
N PRO A 3 -4.04 15.90 9.73
CA PRO A 3 -5.43 15.85 10.18
C PRO A 3 -5.70 14.45 10.71
N ASP A 4 -6.44 14.37 11.80
CA ASP A 4 -6.92 13.17 12.47
C ASP A 4 -7.88 12.41 11.53
N LYS A 5 -7.32 11.92 10.42
CA LYS A 5 -7.99 11.15 9.38
C LYS A 5 -7.68 9.70 9.69
N ASN A 6 -8.72 8.93 9.96
CA ASN A 6 -8.58 7.52 10.22
C ASN A 6 -8.23 6.79 8.91
N TYR A 7 -6.93 6.76 8.58
CA TYR A 7 -6.39 6.18 7.35
C TYR A 7 -6.88 4.76 7.08
N HIS A 8 -7.15 4.01 8.15
CA HIS A 8 -7.64 2.64 8.07
C HIS A 8 -9.07 2.56 7.53
N GLU A 9 -9.93 3.52 7.84
CA GLU A 9 -11.31 3.55 7.36
C GLU A 9 -11.37 3.81 5.85
N ASP A 10 -10.55 4.74 5.35
CA ASP A 10 -10.54 5.08 3.93
C ASP A 10 -10.07 3.93 3.02
N LEU A 11 -9.27 3.00 3.57
CA LEU A 11 -8.77 1.82 2.86
C LEU A 11 -9.70 0.61 2.94
N ASN A 12 -10.69 0.62 3.84
CA ASN A 12 -11.64 -0.48 3.93
C ASN A 12 -12.51 -0.57 2.66
N VAL A 13 -12.92 -1.79 2.30
CA VAL A 13 -13.78 -2.03 1.13
C VAL A 13 -15.09 -2.63 1.63
N ASP A 14 -16.20 -1.91 1.44
CA ASP A 14 -17.53 -2.49 1.60
C ASP A 14 -17.97 -3.19 0.31
N LEU A 15 -18.02 -4.53 0.36
CA LEU A 15 -18.43 -5.35 -0.77
C LEU A 15 -19.94 -5.29 -1.06
N ASN A 16 -20.75 -4.84 -0.10
CA ASN A 16 -22.21 -4.77 -0.28
C ASN A 16 -22.67 -3.47 -0.95
N HIS A 17 -21.80 -2.46 -1.03
CA HIS A 17 -22.07 -1.14 -1.60
C HIS A 17 -20.96 -0.74 -2.59
N LEU A 18 -20.70 -1.63 -3.55
CA LEU A 18 -19.54 -1.51 -4.44
C LEU A 18 -19.66 -0.26 -5.34
N GLU A 19 -20.86 0.10 -5.75
CA GLU A 19 -21.19 1.30 -6.52
C GLU A 19 -20.82 2.60 -5.79
N ASP A 20 -21.11 2.68 -4.50
CA ASP A 20 -20.81 3.85 -3.67
C ASP A 20 -19.30 3.96 -3.44
N GLU A 21 -18.63 2.83 -3.18
CA GLU A 21 -17.16 2.76 -3.08
C GLU A 21 -16.49 3.22 -4.38
N TRP A 22 -16.99 2.78 -5.54
CA TRP A 22 -16.49 3.20 -6.84
C TRP A 22 -16.69 4.70 -7.11
N ALA A 23 -17.84 5.25 -6.72
CA ALA A 23 -18.11 6.68 -6.87
C ALA A 23 -17.23 7.54 -5.94
N ARG A 24 -16.94 7.05 -4.73
CA ARG A 24 -16.11 7.73 -3.71
C ARG A 24 -14.61 7.69 -4.02
N GLN A 25 -14.13 6.60 -4.62
CA GLN A 25 -12.71 6.33 -4.83
C GLN A 25 -11.92 7.47 -5.53
N PRO A 26 -12.38 8.08 -6.64
CA PRO A 26 -11.65 9.15 -7.31
C PRO A 26 -11.50 10.40 -6.44
N HIS A 27 -12.54 10.71 -5.66
CA HIS A 27 -12.53 11.86 -4.76
C HIS A 27 -11.52 11.67 -3.62
N LEU A 28 -11.51 10.49 -2.98
CA LEU A 28 -10.49 10.14 -1.99
C LEU A 28 -9.09 10.26 -2.58
N TYR A 29 -8.86 9.64 -3.74
CA TYR A 29 -7.57 9.67 -4.39
C TYR A 29 -7.10 11.11 -4.61
N PHE A 30 -7.96 11.99 -5.13
CA PHE A 30 -7.64 13.40 -5.34
C PHE A 30 -7.29 14.12 -4.03
N GLN A 31 -8.07 13.92 -2.96
CA GLN A 31 -7.76 14.52 -1.66
C GLN A 31 -6.37 14.11 -1.14
N TYR A 32 -6.03 12.83 -1.22
CA TYR A 32 -4.72 12.35 -0.78
C TYR A 32 -3.58 12.78 -1.71
N ALA A 33 -3.84 12.90 -3.01
CA ALA A 33 -2.88 13.44 -3.97
C ALA A 33 -2.59 14.93 -3.72
N GLU A 34 -3.61 15.73 -3.40
CA GLU A 34 -3.45 17.13 -3.01
C GLU A 34 -2.63 17.26 -1.72
N LEU A 35 -2.93 16.44 -0.70
CA LEU A 35 -2.14 16.38 0.54
C LEU A 35 -0.69 15.97 0.27
N ALA A 36 -0.46 15.03 -0.65
CA ALA A 36 0.89 14.62 -1.04
C ALA A 36 1.65 15.78 -1.69
N ALA A 37 1.00 16.53 -2.57
CA ALA A 37 1.59 17.71 -3.21
C ALA A 37 1.94 18.81 -2.19
N GLN A 38 1.05 19.05 -1.22
CA GLN A 38 1.31 19.99 -0.12
C GLN A 38 2.50 19.53 0.74
N ALA A 39 2.53 18.26 1.14
CA ALA A 39 3.64 17.72 1.93
C ALA A 39 4.97 17.73 1.16
N GLN A 40 4.92 17.54 -0.16
CA GLN A 40 6.09 17.64 -1.03
C GLN A 40 6.63 19.07 -1.05
N ARG A 41 5.75 20.07 -1.22
CA ARG A 41 6.13 21.49 -1.10
C ARG A 41 6.73 21.81 0.26
N ASP A 42 6.10 21.37 1.35
CA ASP A 42 6.59 21.62 2.71
C ASP A 42 7.99 21.01 2.94
N ARG A 43 8.23 19.81 2.38
CA ARG A 43 9.53 19.14 2.41
C ARG A 43 10.59 19.91 1.61
N ASP A 44 10.24 20.40 0.43
CA ASP A 44 11.17 21.16 -0.41
C ASP A 44 11.55 22.49 0.25
N LEU A 45 10.60 23.18 0.87
CA LEU A 45 10.87 24.38 1.67
C LEU A 45 11.77 24.08 2.88
N ALA A 46 11.53 22.97 3.59
CA ALA A 46 12.39 22.55 4.69
C ALA A 46 13.82 22.23 4.21
N LYS A 47 13.96 21.69 2.98
CA LYS A 47 15.25 21.41 2.36
C LYS A 47 16.00 22.70 1.99
N GLU A 48 15.32 23.68 1.41
CA GLU A 48 15.92 24.99 1.14
C GLU A 48 16.33 25.69 2.46
N ASN A 49 15.53 25.55 3.50
CA ASN A 49 15.82 26.16 4.80
C ASN A 49 17.06 25.54 5.48
N ILE A 50 17.26 24.22 5.42
CA ILE A 50 18.48 23.62 5.99
C ILE A 50 19.74 24.08 5.25
N ASP A 51 19.67 24.24 3.92
CA ASP A 51 20.77 24.77 3.12
C ASP A 51 21.06 26.23 3.48
N PHE A 52 20.02 27.05 3.63
CA PHE A 52 20.14 28.43 4.08
C PHE A 52 20.75 28.56 5.48
N VAL A 53 20.29 27.75 6.45
CA VAL A 53 20.85 27.71 7.81
C VAL A 53 22.30 27.26 7.77
N LYS A 54 22.64 26.24 6.97
CA LYS A 54 24.02 25.79 6.79
C LYS A 54 24.91 26.94 6.31
N SER A 55 24.48 27.69 5.29
CA SER A 55 25.24 28.84 4.78
C SER A 55 25.39 29.96 5.81
N GLN A 56 24.35 30.25 6.60
CA GLN A 56 24.46 31.25 7.68
C GLN A 56 25.44 30.83 8.76
N GLN A 57 25.41 29.57 9.18
CA GLN A 57 26.31 29.04 10.20
C GLN A 57 27.76 28.98 9.70
N ASP A 58 27.99 28.57 8.44
CA ASP A 58 29.33 28.61 7.83
C ASP A 58 29.93 30.03 7.90
N LYS A 59 29.15 31.04 7.48
CA LYS A 59 29.58 32.44 7.56
C LYS A 59 29.84 32.90 9.00
N ALA A 60 28.98 32.54 9.94
CA ALA A 60 29.13 32.91 11.35
C ALA A 60 30.40 32.29 11.96
N ILE A 61 30.66 31.01 11.68
CA ILE A 61 31.84 30.28 12.16
C ILE A 61 33.12 30.86 11.56
N ARG A 62 33.14 31.19 10.26
CA ARG A 62 34.32 31.82 9.63
C ARG A 62 34.59 33.23 10.16
N THR A 63 33.54 33.96 10.54
CA THR A 63 33.67 35.34 11.07
C THR A 63 34.20 35.35 12.51
N ASP A 64 33.79 34.38 13.33
CA ASP A 64 34.22 34.28 14.74
C ASP A 64 34.46 32.82 15.16
N PRO A 65 35.57 32.19 14.71
CA PRO A 65 35.82 30.76 14.93
C PRO A 65 36.05 30.41 16.41
N ALA A 66 36.55 31.37 17.19
CA ALA A 66 36.86 31.18 18.60
C ALA A 66 35.61 30.87 19.42
N LYS A 67 34.45 31.48 19.10
CA LYS A 67 33.17 31.17 19.74
C LYS A 67 32.69 29.73 19.56
N PHE A 68 33.11 29.10 18.46
CA PHE A 68 32.76 27.71 18.14
C PHE A 68 33.86 26.73 18.54
N GLY A 69 34.88 27.18 19.29
CA GLY A 69 35.98 26.33 19.76
C GLY A 69 36.97 25.93 18.67
N ILE A 70 37.00 26.64 17.53
CA ILE A 70 37.86 26.31 16.40
C ILE A 70 39.16 27.11 16.48
N ILE A 71 40.28 26.42 16.67
CA ILE A 71 41.62 27.02 16.74
C ILE A 71 42.21 27.24 15.33
N LYS A 72 41.96 26.31 14.40
CA LYS A 72 42.41 26.40 13.01
C LYS A 72 41.20 26.21 12.11
N ILE A 73 40.91 27.22 11.30
CA ILE A 73 39.83 27.14 10.30
C ILE A 73 40.24 26.13 9.24
N THR A 74 39.56 25.01 9.20
CA THR A 74 39.60 24.03 8.12
C THR A 74 38.16 23.74 7.71
N GLU A 75 37.93 23.42 6.43
CA GLU A 75 36.58 23.11 5.93
C GLU A 75 35.92 21.99 6.76
N ALA A 76 36.70 20.96 7.12
CA ALA A 76 36.22 19.86 7.98
C ALA A 76 35.84 20.31 9.40
N ALA A 77 36.58 21.24 10.01
CA ALA A 77 36.25 21.76 11.33
C ALA A 77 34.98 22.64 11.29
N VAL A 78 34.79 23.39 10.21
CA VAL A 78 33.59 24.23 10.01
C VAL A 78 32.36 23.34 9.82
N ASP A 79 32.39 22.36 8.91
CA ASP A 79 31.28 21.42 8.71
C ASP A 79 30.90 20.69 10.01
N ALA A 80 31.89 20.22 10.79
CA ALA A 80 31.65 19.55 12.06
C ALA A 80 31.03 20.47 13.14
N ALA A 81 31.38 21.76 13.12
CA ALA A 81 30.80 22.75 14.02
C ALA A 81 29.35 23.09 13.62
N ILE A 82 29.05 23.22 12.33
CA ILE A 82 27.68 23.50 11.85
C ILE A 82 26.70 22.43 12.34
N VAL A 83 27.06 21.15 12.24
CA VAL A 83 26.18 20.04 12.67
C VAL A 83 25.89 20.07 14.17
N GLN A 84 26.77 20.66 14.97
CA GLN A 84 26.59 20.77 16.42
C GLN A 84 25.66 21.93 16.83
N THR A 85 25.48 22.94 15.96
CA THR A 85 24.62 24.09 16.21
C THR A 85 23.16 23.67 16.41
N GLN A 86 22.46 24.40 17.29
CA GLN A 86 21.07 24.09 17.61
C GLN A 86 20.17 24.41 16.41
N GLU A 87 20.48 25.46 15.67
CA GLU A 87 19.76 25.91 14.49
C GLU A 87 19.77 24.85 13.39
N TYR A 88 20.94 24.25 13.13
CA TYR A 88 21.05 23.16 12.17
C TYR A 88 20.26 21.92 12.62
N LYS A 89 20.34 21.56 13.91
CA LYS A 89 19.58 20.43 14.47
C LYS A 89 18.08 20.63 14.29
N VAL A 90 17.55 21.81 14.62
CA VAL A 90 16.13 22.15 14.46
C VAL A 90 15.73 22.06 12.98
N ALA A 91 16.49 22.69 12.08
CA ALA A 91 16.21 22.63 10.64
C ALA A 91 16.25 21.19 10.09
N SER A 92 17.21 20.39 10.56
CA SER A 92 17.33 18.97 10.22
C SER A 92 16.14 18.14 10.70
N THR A 93 15.70 18.33 11.95
CA THR A 93 14.49 17.68 12.48
C THR A 93 13.26 18.05 11.68
N CYS A 94 13.06 19.33 11.35
CA CYS A 94 11.94 19.76 10.51
C CYS A 94 11.94 19.09 9.13
N LEU A 95 13.10 18.95 8.49
CA LEU A 95 13.21 18.24 7.21
C LEU A 95 12.91 16.75 7.35
N ILE A 96 13.36 16.10 8.42
CA ILE A 96 13.07 14.69 8.71
C ILE A 96 11.57 14.47 8.88
N GLU A 97 10.90 15.32 9.67
CA GLU A 97 9.45 15.26 9.88
C GLU A 97 8.67 15.49 8.58
N ALA A 98 9.08 16.47 7.77
CA ALA A 98 8.46 16.74 6.47
C ALA A 98 8.61 15.55 5.51
N ASN A 99 9.79 14.92 5.46
CA ASN A 99 10.01 13.70 4.69
C ASN A 99 9.13 12.54 5.18
N TYR A 100 9.05 12.33 6.49
CA TYR A 100 8.20 11.29 7.07
C TYR A 100 6.73 11.49 6.65
N ARG A 101 6.22 12.72 6.79
CA ARG A 101 4.85 13.07 6.42
C ARG A 101 4.58 12.84 4.93
N LEU A 102 5.48 13.28 4.07
CA LEU A 102 5.38 13.06 2.63
C LEU A 102 5.32 11.56 2.29
N ASN A 103 6.25 10.78 2.84
CA ASN A 103 6.32 9.33 2.58
C ASN A 103 5.06 8.61 3.04
N LEU A 104 4.51 8.99 4.20
CA LEU A 104 3.25 8.45 4.70
C LEU A 104 2.09 8.72 3.73
N ILE A 105 1.91 9.97 3.30
CA ILE A 105 0.80 10.34 2.41
C ILE A 105 0.97 9.70 1.02
N GLN A 106 2.20 9.63 0.50
CA GLN A 106 2.47 8.90 -0.74
C GLN A 106 2.13 7.41 -0.63
N SER A 107 2.39 6.80 0.53
CA SER A 107 2.02 5.40 0.79
C SER A 107 0.50 5.22 0.82
N MET A 108 -0.25 6.22 1.31
CA MET A 108 -1.71 6.23 1.24
C MET A 108 -2.23 6.31 -0.19
N VAL A 109 -1.67 7.20 -1.02
CA VAL A 109 -2.04 7.29 -2.45
C VAL A 109 -1.85 5.94 -3.15
N ARG A 110 -0.69 5.28 -2.93
CA ARG A 110 -0.44 3.92 -3.46
C ARG A 110 -1.42 2.87 -2.92
N SER A 111 -1.78 2.98 -1.65
CA SER A 111 -2.75 2.08 -1.02
C SER A 111 -4.15 2.24 -1.64
N LEU A 112 -4.51 3.46 -2.05
CA LEU A 112 -5.75 3.71 -2.79
C LEU A 112 -5.72 3.11 -4.21
N ASP A 113 -4.57 3.07 -4.88
CA ASP A 113 -4.44 2.33 -6.14
C ASP A 113 -4.66 0.82 -5.93
N HIS A 114 -4.12 0.26 -4.85
CA HIS A 114 -4.39 -1.13 -4.47
C HIS A 114 -5.86 -1.36 -4.15
N LYS A 115 -6.53 -0.43 -3.43
CA LYS A 115 -7.97 -0.49 -3.18
C LYS A 115 -8.77 -0.48 -4.47
N LYS A 116 -8.46 0.41 -5.42
CA LYS A 116 -9.08 0.40 -6.76
C LYS A 116 -8.96 -0.99 -7.40
N LYS A 117 -7.77 -1.60 -7.36
CA LYS A 117 -7.57 -2.91 -7.96
C LYS A 117 -8.40 -4.00 -7.26
N ALA A 118 -8.51 -3.94 -5.93
CA ALA A 118 -9.37 -4.84 -5.18
C ALA A 118 -10.84 -4.71 -5.58
N LEU A 119 -11.34 -3.47 -5.74
CA LEU A 119 -12.71 -3.21 -6.21
C LEU A 119 -12.97 -3.79 -7.62
N GLU A 120 -12.00 -3.68 -8.54
CA GLU A 120 -12.10 -4.29 -9.88
C GLU A 120 -12.22 -5.81 -9.80
N ILE A 121 -11.38 -6.44 -8.98
CA ILE A 121 -11.38 -7.90 -8.80
C ILE A 121 -12.70 -8.34 -8.16
N SER A 122 -13.20 -7.61 -7.16
CA SER A 122 -14.50 -7.90 -6.54
C SER A 122 -15.65 -7.88 -7.55
N ALA A 123 -15.68 -6.88 -8.43
CA ALA A 123 -16.67 -6.83 -9.51
C ALA A 123 -16.54 -8.02 -10.48
N GLN A 124 -15.31 -8.40 -10.83
CA GLN A 124 -15.06 -9.55 -11.71
C GLN A 124 -15.49 -10.87 -11.07
N LEU A 125 -15.23 -11.07 -9.77
CA LEU A 125 -15.70 -12.24 -9.03
C LEU A 125 -17.22 -12.32 -9.00
N TRP A 126 -17.89 -11.16 -8.93
CA TRP A 126 -19.35 -11.09 -8.95
C TRP A 126 -19.91 -11.52 -10.31
N ILE A 127 -19.35 -10.99 -11.40
CA ILE A 127 -19.70 -11.37 -12.78
C ILE A 127 -19.42 -12.87 -13.03
N GLY A 128 -18.33 -13.40 -12.44
CA GLY A 128 -17.94 -14.80 -12.56
C GLY A 128 -18.80 -15.77 -11.74
N ASP A 129 -19.90 -15.32 -11.12
CA ASP A 129 -20.78 -16.15 -10.30
C ASP A 129 -20.05 -16.91 -9.17
N TYR A 130 -18.92 -16.34 -8.69
CA TYR A 130 -18.05 -17.00 -7.72
C TYR A 130 -18.80 -17.38 -6.43
N TRP A 131 -19.78 -16.56 -6.05
CA TRP A 131 -20.61 -16.75 -4.87
C TRP A 131 -21.92 -17.50 -5.16
N SER A 132 -22.27 -17.73 -6.42
CA SER A 132 -23.56 -18.30 -6.85
C SER A 132 -23.54 -19.82 -6.98
N THR A 133 -22.36 -20.46 -7.06
CA THR A 133 -22.28 -21.91 -7.26
C THR A 133 -22.32 -22.69 -5.94
N PRO A 134 -23.25 -23.64 -5.74
CA PRO A 134 -23.15 -24.62 -4.67
C PRO A 134 -21.87 -25.44 -4.89
N LYS A 135 -20.87 -25.27 -4.03
CA LYS A 135 -19.63 -26.05 -4.11
C LYS A 135 -19.96 -27.49 -3.71
N GLU A 136 -20.05 -28.40 -4.68
CA GLU A 136 -20.07 -29.83 -4.37
C GLU A 136 -18.81 -30.14 -3.53
N PRO A 137 -18.92 -30.90 -2.41
CA PRO A 137 -17.75 -31.26 -1.64
C PRO A 137 -16.81 -32.06 -2.54
N ILE A 138 -15.65 -31.47 -2.83
CA ILE A 138 -14.56 -32.12 -3.54
C ILE A 138 -14.14 -33.30 -2.68
N THR A 139 -14.44 -34.51 -3.13
CA THR A 139 -13.87 -35.72 -2.54
C THR A 139 -12.38 -35.77 -2.92
N TRP A 140 -11.54 -36.33 -2.06
CA TRP A 140 -10.07 -36.25 -2.12
C TRP A 140 -9.43 -36.80 -3.42
N ASP A 141 -10.21 -37.49 -4.23
CA ASP A 141 -9.94 -38.09 -5.53
C ASP A 141 -10.32 -37.20 -6.74
N GLY A 142 -10.66 -35.93 -6.50
CA GLY A 142 -10.71 -34.87 -7.53
C GLY A 142 -11.84 -35.00 -8.57
N GLN A 143 -12.76 -35.95 -8.39
CA GLN A 143 -13.87 -36.20 -9.32
C GLN A 143 -15.21 -35.75 -8.73
N PRO A 144 -15.99 -34.91 -9.44
CA PRO A 144 -17.31 -34.49 -8.99
C PRO A 144 -18.24 -35.70 -8.80
N LYS A 145 -19.09 -35.67 -7.77
CA LYS A 145 -19.94 -36.82 -7.39
C LYS A 145 -20.91 -37.22 -8.50
N SER A 146 -21.30 -36.27 -9.35
CA SER A 146 -22.18 -36.46 -10.51
C SER A 146 -21.60 -37.44 -11.55
N LEU A 147 -20.27 -37.44 -11.78
CA LEU A 147 -19.62 -38.33 -12.75
C LEU A 147 -19.52 -39.78 -12.26
N ARG A 148 -19.50 -40.00 -10.93
CA ARG A 148 -19.42 -41.36 -10.37
C ARG A 148 -20.71 -42.15 -10.52
N LYS A 149 -21.87 -41.51 -10.37
CA LYS A 149 -23.16 -42.21 -10.47
C LYS A 149 -23.34 -42.81 -11.87
N VAL A 150 -23.00 -42.05 -12.91
CA VAL A 150 -23.05 -42.50 -14.30
C VAL A 150 -22.14 -43.71 -14.54
N SER A 151 -20.91 -43.68 -14.02
CA SER A 151 -19.96 -44.81 -14.14
C SER A 151 -20.41 -46.07 -13.40
N GLN A 152 -21.07 -45.94 -12.25
CA GLN A 152 -21.56 -47.07 -11.48
C GLN A 152 -22.78 -47.70 -12.15
N ASP A 153 -23.70 -46.88 -12.65
CA ASP A 153 -24.90 -47.32 -13.36
C ASP A 153 -24.53 -48.10 -14.64
N ASP A 154 -23.57 -47.59 -15.42
CA ASP A 154 -23.04 -48.26 -16.62
C ASP A 154 -22.36 -49.61 -16.31
N ALA A 155 -21.67 -49.72 -15.19
CA ALA A 155 -21.04 -50.97 -14.76
C ALA A 155 -22.09 -52.02 -14.34
N THR A 156 -23.15 -51.60 -13.64
CA THR A 156 -24.27 -52.48 -13.30
C THR A 156 -25.09 -52.90 -14.51
N ILE A 157 -25.24 -52.05 -15.52
CA ILE A 157 -25.92 -52.39 -16.78
C ILE A 157 -25.12 -53.47 -17.52
N LYS A 158 -23.80 -53.30 -17.66
CA LYS A 158 -22.93 -54.29 -18.31
C LYS A 158 -22.88 -55.63 -17.58
N GLN A 159 -22.90 -55.63 -16.24
CA GLN A 159 -23.01 -56.86 -15.45
C GLN A 159 -24.37 -57.56 -15.61
N ARG A 160 -25.47 -56.80 -15.70
CA ARG A 160 -26.79 -57.39 -15.97
C ARG A 160 -26.86 -57.99 -17.37
N GLU A 161 -26.29 -57.33 -18.37
CA GLU A 161 -26.23 -57.84 -19.75
C GLU A 161 -25.35 -59.10 -19.86
N SER A 162 -24.22 -59.18 -19.15
CA SER A 162 -23.35 -60.36 -19.17
C SER A 162 -23.99 -61.57 -18.49
N LEU A 163 -24.74 -61.36 -17.40
CA LEU A 163 -25.52 -62.39 -16.72
C LEU A 163 -26.70 -62.89 -17.56
N GLN A 164 -27.37 -62.01 -18.31
CA GLN A 164 -28.46 -62.39 -19.22
C GLN A 164 -27.96 -63.20 -20.43
N ARG A 165 -26.73 -62.94 -20.91
CA ARG A 165 -26.10 -63.72 -22.00
C ARG A 165 -25.68 -65.13 -21.57
N HIS A 166 -25.28 -65.31 -20.30
CA HIS A 166 -24.96 -66.64 -19.76
C HIS A 166 -26.19 -67.51 -19.50
N ARG A 167 -27.37 -66.91 -19.28
CA ARG A 167 -28.64 -67.63 -19.04
C ARG A 167 -29.37 -68.09 -20.31
N ARG A 168 -28.87 -67.74 -21.51
CA ARG A 168 -29.48 -68.05 -22.82
C ARG A 168 -28.70 -69.13 -23.62
N LYS A 169 -27.75 -69.82 -23.00
CA LYS A 169 -27.12 -71.05 -23.50
C LYS A 169 -27.59 -72.22 -22.66
#